data_AF-Q4Q7R3-F1
#
_entry.id   AF-Q4Q7R3-F1
#
_cell.length_a   1.000
_cell.length_b   1.000
_cell.length_c   1.000
_cell.angle_alpha   90.00
_cell.angle_beta   90.00
_cell.angle_gamma   90.00
#
_symmetry.space_group_name_H-M   'P 1'
#
loop_
_entity.id
_entity.type
_entity.pdbx_description
1 polymer ?
#
loop_
_entity_poly.entity_id
_entity_poly.type
_entity_poly.pdbx_seq_one_letter_code
_entity_poly.pdbx_strand_id
1 'polypeptide(L)'
;MNPNATEFMPGRRNGPDGGLEALPTSTADMELAKTPAGAAAAAVHAPSLPGAVRRSLQNSPIIQPSRLSVKSASEIEAISKNSALNAAAAAYVPQRTLARVVLTQPSPLALAPSEDPAKNNIEMMLDDLWCLFYLPTTLGENIKEEDYNPTLVFRVDSILTFWRVVNNIAAPSELQLSTLYLFRDGIDPKWEDPANRDGGIVKVKATAAQVDEAWELLLCRTIGDSWSPSVRETVNGVVLKVRERAYWLELWVTKNSSALQKDLAELWHPILGASFATTYLTHAMMQERSHAAAALAAEKQKKNRRRY
;
A
#
# COMPACT_ATOMS: atom_id res chain seq x y z
N MET A 1 -2.59 24.96 -36.39
CA MET A 1 -3.20 26.05 -35.60
C MET A 1 -3.94 26.95 -36.58
N ASN A 2 -5.26 27.04 -36.47
CA ASN A 2 -6.08 27.89 -37.33
C ASN A 2 -5.98 29.34 -36.78
N PRO A 3 -5.51 30.32 -37.57
CA PRO A 3 -5.12 31.62 -37.04
C PRO A 3 -6.26 32.63 -36.81
N ASN A 4 -7.54 32.23 -36.81
CA ASN A 4 -8.67 33.18 -36.77
C ASN A 4 -9.86 32.76 -35.88
N ALA A 5 -9.63 32.28 -34.67
CA ALA A 5 -10.71 32.11 -33.68
C ALA A 5 -10.56 33.12 -32.54
N THR A 6 -11.15 34.31 -32.73
CA THR A 6 -11.47 35.24 -31.65
C THR A 6 -12.74 34.79 -30.94
N GLU A 7 -12.63 34.71 -29.62
CA GLU A 7 -13.60 34.25 -28.63
C GLU A 7 -14.91 35.07 -28.60
N PHE A 8 -16.08 34.40 -28.44
CA PHE A 8 -17.21 34.89 -27.62
C PHE A 8 -18.28 33.81 -27.36
N MET A 9 -18.53 33.50 -26.07
CA MET A 9 -19.76 32.89 -25.50
C MET A 9 -20.80 33.99 -25.16
N PRO A 10 -22.07 33.75 -24.73
CA PRO A 10 -22.96 32.59 -24.77
C PRO A 10 -24.39 32.94 -25.27
N GLY A 11 -25.15 31.96 -25.78
CA GLY A 11 -26.57 32.13 -26.14
C GLY A 11 -27.47 31.23 -25.29
N ARG A 12 -28.06 31.77 -24.22
CA ARG A 12 -29.25 31.18 -23.58
C ARG A 12 -30.42 31.23 -24.57
N ARG A 13 -31.07 30.11 -24.83
CA ARG A 13 -32.48 30.08 -25.27
C ARG A 13 -33.23 29.00 -24.51
N ASN A 14 -34.24 29.46 -23.77
CA ASN A 14 -35.18 28.67 -22.99
C ASN A 14 -36.29 28.08 -23.88
N GLY A 15 -36.60 26.81 -23.63
CA GLY A 15 -37.94 26.21 -23.69
C GLY A 15 -38.40 25.57 -25.01
N PRO A 16 -39.44 24.73 -24.95
CA PRO A 16 -39.59 23.51 -24.15
C PRO A 16 -39.45 22.26 -25.06
N ASP A 17 -39.21 21.07 -24.53
CA ASP A 17 -39.07 19.79 -25.28
C ASP A 17 -37.70 19.52 -25.94
N GLY A 18 -36.62 19.66 -25.15
CA GLY A 18 -35.26 19.27 -25.55
C GLY A 18 -34.52 18.50 -24.47
N GLY A 19 -35.13 17.44 -23.93
CA GLY A 19 -34.44 16.50 -23.05
C GLY A 19 -33.56 15.56 -23.86
N LEU A 20 -32.25 15.66 -23.71
CA LEU A 20 -31.31 14.63 -24.19
C LEU A 20 -31.50 13.37 -23.34
N GLU A 21 -31.75 12.24 -23.99
CA GLU A 21 -32.00 10.94 -23.35
C GLU A 21 -30.82 10.51 -22.46
N ALA A 22 -31.16 9.95 -21.29
CA ALA A 22 -30.18 9.41 -20.36
C ALA A 22 -29.58 8.10 -20.91
N LEU A 23 -28.27 7.96 -20.83
CA LEU A 23 -27.57 6.73 -21.21
C LEU A 23 -27.91 5.58 -20.22
N PRO A 24 -28.14 4.35 -20.72
CA PRO A 24 -28.59 3.23 -19.90
C PRO A 24 -27.52 2.74 -18.92
N THR A 25 -27.96 2.40 -17.70
CA THR A 25 -27.13 1.96 -16.57
C THR A 25 -27.42 0.51 -16.18
N SER A 26 -27.55 -0.42 -17.13
CA SER A 26 -27.60 -1.86 -16.78
C SER A 26 -27.43 -2.78 -17.98
N THR A 27 -26.69 -3.88 -17.79
CA THR A 27 -26.37 -4.89 -18.81
C THR A 27 -27.53 -5.84 -19.12
N ALA A 28 -28.68 -5.71 -18.45
CA ALA A 28 -29.81 -6.64 -18.60
C ALA A 28 -30.70 -6.38 -19.83
N ASP A 29 -30.62 -5.20 -20.46
CA ASP A 29 -31.54 -4.81 -21.56
C ASP A 29 -31.01 -5.12 -22.98
N MET A 30 -29.86 -5.79 -23.12
CA MET A 30 -29.27 -6.10 -24.43
C MET A 30 -29.76 -7.41 -25.08
N GLU A 31 -30.49 -8.28 -24.38
CA GLU A 31 -30.87 -9.61 -24.90
C GLU A 31 -32.23 -9.69 -25.61
N LEU A 32 -32.99 -8.59 -25.73
CA LEU A 32 -34.33 -8.64 -26.35
C LEU A 32 -34.43 -8.13 -27.79
N ALA A 33 -33.30 -7.85 -28.47
CA ALA A 33 -33.30 -7.27 -29.80
C ALA A 33 -32.51 -8.10 -30.83
N LYS A 34 -32.86 -9.37 -31.02
CA LYS A 34 -32.47 -10.10 -32.24
C LYS A 34 -33.39 -11.26 -32.58
N THR A 35 -34.45 -10.95 -33.34
CA THR A 35 -35.10 -11.91 -34.25
C THR A 35 -35.76 -11.17 -35.40
N PRO A 36 -35.67 -11.70 -36.62
CA PRO A 36 -36.87 -11.84 -37.42
C PRO A 36 -37.10 -13.30 -37.84
N ALA A 37 -38.38 -13.67 -37.90
CA ALA A 37 -38.91 -14.97 -38.25
C ALA A 37 -39.02 -15.19 -39.77
N GLY A 38 -38.94 -16.45 -40.21
CA GLY A 38 -39.25 -16.85 -41.59
C GLY A 38 -39.11 -18.36 -41.90
N ALA A 39 -40.21 -19.09 -41.70
CA ALA A 39 -40.75 -20.22 -42.49
C ALA A 39 -40.06 -21.61 -42.66
N ALA A 40 -40.86 -22.64 -42.32
CA ALA A 40 -41.18 -23.88 -43.05
C ALA A 40 -40.39 -25.21 -42.83
N ALA A 41 -41.13 -26.16 -42.22
CA ALA A 41 -41.35 -27.57 -42.58
C ALA A 41 -40.19 -28.59 -42.73
N ALA A 42 -40.18 -29.63 -41.91
CA ALA A 42 -40.43 -31.04 -42.30
C ALA A 42 -40.15 -32.02 -41.12
N ALA A 43 -41.00 -33.04 -41.01
CA ALA A 43 -40.96 -34.12 -40.01
C ALA A 43 -39.84 -35.14 -40.28
N VAL A 44 -39.51 -36.01 -39.30
CA VAL A 44 -39.46 -37.50 -39.40
C VAL A 44 -38.87 -38.17 -38.13
N HIS A 45 -39.65 -39.13 -37.59
CA HIS A 45 -39.38 -40.32 -36.76
C HIS A 45 -38.76 -40.31 -35.32
N ALA A 46 -39.54 -40.94 -34.42
CA ALA A 46 -39.28 -41.40 -33.02
C ALA A 46 -38.44 -42.71 -32.94
N PRO A 47 -38.29 -43.48 -31.82
CA PRO A 47 -38.71 -43.31 -30.40
C PRO A 47 -37.71 -43.80 -29.30
N SER A 48 -38.17 -43.75 -28.04
CA SER A 48 -37.93 -44.68 -26.89
C SER A 48 -37.02 -44.25 -25.72
N LEU A 49 -37.69 -44.07 -24.57
CA LEU A 49 -37.14 -44.02 -23.20
C LEU A 49 -36.82 -45.45 -22.70
N PRO A 50 -35.94 -45.59 -21.69
CA PRO A 50 -36.49 -45.95 -20.39
C PRO A 50 -35.84 -45.23 -19.21
N GLY A 51 -36.62 -45.08 -18.13
CA GLY A 51 -36.08 -45.07 -16.76
C GLY A 51 -36.04 -43.71 -16.07
N ALA A 52 -37.17 -43.30 -15.50
CA ALA A 52 -37.19 -42.32 -14.44
C ALA A 52 -36.51 -42.90 -13.18
N VAL A 53 -35.43 -42.27 -12.72
CA VAL A 53 -34.98 -42.37 -11.32
C VAL A 53 -34.85 -40.96 -10.75
N ARG A 54 -35.53 -40.78 -9.61
CA ARG A 54 -35.81 -39.54 -8.89
C ARG A 54 -34.57 -38.68 -8.67
N ARG A 55 -34.67 -37.37 -8.93
CA ARG A 55 -33.72 -36.37 -8.40
C ARG A 55 -33.88 -36.33 -6.88
N SER A 56 -32.92 -36.93 -6.18
CA SER A 56 -32.68 -36.69 -4.76
C SER A 56 -32.22 -35.23 -4.60
N LEU A 57 -33.00 -34.42 -3.89
CA LEU A 57 -32.52 -33.16 -3.32
C LEU A 57 -31.46 -33.52 -2.27
N GLN A 58 -30.19 -33.48 -2.68
CA GLN A 58 -29.08 -33.83 -1.81
C GLN A 58 -28.75 -32.60 -0.95
N ASN A 59 -29.01 -32.77 0.35
CA ASN A 59 -28.72 -31.84 1.44
C ASN A 59 -27.30 -31.26 1.34
N SER A 60 -27.20 -29.93 1.33
CA SER A 60 -25.98 -29.24 1.77
C SER A 60 -25.78 -29.50 3.27
N PRO A 61 -24.58 -29.89 3.75
CA PRO A 61 -24.37 -30.08 5.17
C PRO A 61 -24.42 -28.72 5.89
N ILE A 62 -25.33 -28.59 6.86
CA ILE A 62 -25.36 -27.49 7.81
C ILE A 62 -24.09 -27.59 8.66
N ILE A 63 -23.20 -26.60 8.55
CA ILE A 63 -22.04 -26.45 9.44
C ILE A 63 -22.58 -26.11 10.83
N GLN A 64 -22.48 -27.04 11.77
CA GLN A 64 -22.78 -26.74 13.18
C GLN A 64 -21.62 -25.94 13.79
N PRO A 65 -21.90 -24.89 14.59
CA PRO A 65 -20.85 -24.17 15.30
C PRO A 65 -20.19 -25.12 16.32
N SER A 66 -18.88 -25.31 16.20
CA SER A 66 -18.09 -26.09 17.15
C SER A 66 -18.05 -25.38 18.50
N ARG A 67 -18.64 -26.00 19.53
CA ARG A 67 -18.47 -25.56 20.91
C ARG A 67 -17.08 -25.96 21.39
N LEU A 68 -16.24 -24.98 21.73
CA LEU A 68 -14.99 -25.20 22.45
C LEU A 68 -15.33 -25.79 23.84
N SER A 69 -14.92 -27.02 24.08
CA SER A 69 -14.99 -27.64 25.40
C SER A 69 -13.87 -27.05 26.26
N VAL A 70 -14.23 -26.11 27.14
CA VAL A 70 -13.29 -25.56 28.13
C VAL A 70 -13.03 -26.66 29.16
N LYS A 71 -11.85 -27.29 29.07
CA LYS A 71 -11.40 -28.30 30.03
C LYS A 71 -11.24 -27.67 31.41
N SER A 72 -11.62 -28.41 32.45
CA SER A 72 -11.51 -27.92 33.82
C SER A 72 -10.04 -27.80 34.24
N ALA A 73 -9.75 -26.94 35.23
CA ALA A 73 -8.38 -26.75 35.74
C ALA A 73 -7.72 -28.08 36.18
N SER A 74 -8.50 -29.01 36.73
CA SER A 74 -8.02 -30.34 37.13
C SER A 74 -7.60 -31.23 35.96
N GLU A 75 -8.23 -31.05 34.80
CA GLU A 75 -7.99 -31.83 33.59
C GLU A 75 -6.76 -31.31 32.84
N ILE A 76 -6.54 -29.99 32.91
CA ILE A 76 -5.31 -29.33 32.41
C ILE A 76 -4.09 -29.81 33.23
N GLU A 77 -4.23 -29.91 34.55
CA GLU A 77 -3.16 -30.38 35.44
C GLU A 77 -2.80 -31.86 35.20
N ALA A 78 -3.80 -32.70 34.91
CA ALA A 78 -3.58 -34.11 34.55
C ALA A 78 -2.83 -34.26 33.21
N ILE A 79 -3.16 -33.43 32.21
CA ILE A 79 -2.47 -33.41 30.92
C ILE A 79 -1.03 -32.92 31.07
N SER A 80 -0.80 -31.92 31.94
CA SER A 80 0.53 -31.42 32.26
C SER A 80 1.41 -32.48 32.91
N LYS A 81 0.88 -33.26 33.88
CA LYS A 81 1.64 -34.32 34.57
C LYS A 81 2.03 -35.48 33.67
N ASN A 82 1.28 -35.72 32.59
CA ASN A 82 1.53 -36.80 31.63
C ASN A 82 2.35 -36.36 30.41
N SER A 83 2.72 -35.08 30.31
CA SER A 83 3.48 -34.54 29.18
C SER A 83 4.99 -34.67 29.40
N ALA A 84 5.65 -35.52 28.60
CA ALA A 84 7.09 -35.81 28.67
C ALA A 84 7.99 -34.69 28.08
N LEU A 85 7.66 -33.42 28.32
CA LEU A 85 8.51 -32.30 27.94
C LEU A 85 9.43 -31.96 29.13
N ASN A 86 10.69 -32.37 29.03
CA ASN A 86 11.73 -32.14 30.03
C ASN A 86 11.88 -30.64 30.35
N ALA A 87 11.37 -30.23 31.51
CA ALA A 87 11.50 -28.88 32.07
C ALA A 87 12.88 -28.66 32.73
N ALA A 88 13.95 -28.73 31.92
CA ALA A 88 15.32 -28.47 32.36
C ALA A 88 16.08 -27.48 31.45
N ALA A 89 15.38 -26.48 30.91
CA ALA A 89 16.03 -25.36 30.23
C ALA A 89 16.26 -24.22 31.25
N ALA A 90 17.53 -23.90 31.51
CA ALA A 90 17.91 -22.79 32.38
C ALA A 90 17.33 -21.45 31.85
N ALA A 91 16.86 -20.61 32.77
CA ALA A 91 16.31 -19.29 32.44
C ALA A 91 17.32 -18.47 31.64
N TYR A 92 16.98 -18.18 30.38
CA TYR A 92 17.77 -17.33 29.50
C TYR A 92 17.70 -15.88 29.99
N VAL A 93 18.79 -15.40 30.58
CA VAL A 93 19.01 -13.99 30.91
C VAL A 93 19.78 -13.37 29.75
N PRO A 94 19.20 -12.42 28.99
CA PRO A 94 19.89 -11.83 27.84
C PRO A 94 21.02 -10.92 28.31
N GLN A 95 22.27 -11.38 28.17
CA GLN A 95 23.45 -10.54 28.26
C GLN A 95 23.60 -9.76 26.94
N ARG A 96 23.55 -8.43 27.01
CA ARG A 96 23.79 -7.52 25.87
C ARG A 96 25.25 -7.64 25.44
N THR A 97 25.50 -8.41 24.37
CA THR A 97 26.75 -8.31 23.61
C THR A 97 26.48 -7.53 22.32
N LEU A 98 27.24 -6.43 22.14
CA LEU A 98 27.32 -5.60 20.93
C LEU A 98 28.04 -6.36 19.80
N ALA A 99 27.48 -7.49 19.38
CA ALA A 99 27.85 -8.11 18.12
C ALA A 99 26.69 -7.89 17.15
N ARG A 100 26.98 -7.27 16.01
CA ARG A 100 26.06 -7.12 14.89
C ARG A 100 25.61 -8.51 14.47
N VAL A 101 24.43 -8.93 14.94
CA VAL A 101 23.78 -10.15 14.48
C VAL A 101 23.39 -9.89 13.04
N VAL A 102 24.24 -10.31 12.11
CA VAL A 102 23.80 -10.61 10.75
C VAL A 102 22.86 -11.80 10.94
N LEU A 103 21.55 -11.52 10.96
CA LEU A 103 20.53 -12.55 10.89
C LEU A 103 20.72 -13.25 9.55
N THR A 104 21.50 -14.32 9.54
CA THR A 104 21.66 -15.23 8.40
C THR A 104 20.41 -16.05 8.16
N GLN A 105 19.44 -16.00 9.08
CA GLN A 105 18.13 -16.56 8.88
C GLN A 105 17.19 -15.46 8.39
N PRO A 106 16.49 -15.67 7.26
CA PRO A 106 15.44 -14.77 6.85
C PRO A 106 14.38 -14.73 7.97
N SER A 107 13.74 -13.58 8.14
CA SER A 107 12.70 -13.38 9.16
C SER A 107 11.77 -14.61 9.22
N PRO A 108 11.27 -15.05 10.40
CA PRO A 108 10.36 -16.20 10.49
C PRO A 108 9.04 -16.02 9.71
N LEU A 109 8.83 -14.85 9.09
CA LEU A 109 7.75 -14.51 8.17
C LEU A 109 8.17 -14.41 6.69
N ALA A 110 9.44 -14.63 6.36
CA ALA A 110 9.90 -14.73 4.99
C ALA A 110 9.46 -16.08 4.44
N LEU A 111 8.45 -16.06 3.57
CA LEU A 111 8.01 -17.23 2.83
C LEU A 111 9.16 -17.62 1.89
N ALA A 112 9.77 -18.79 2.11
CA ALA A 112 10.64 -19.36 1.11
C ALA A 112 9.80 -19.60 -0.16
N PRO A 113 10.26 -19.21 -1.36
CA PRO A 113 9.55 -19.51 -2.59
C PRO A 113 9.27 -21.01 -2.64
N SER A 114 8.02 -21.40 -2.88
CA SER A 114 7.68 -22.82 -2.94
C SER A 114 8.46 -23.49 -4.07
N GLU A 115 9.09 -24.64 -3.81
CA GLU A 115 9.81 -25.41 -4.85
C GLU A 115 8.85 -26.04 -5.89
N ASP A 116 7.54 -25.87 -5.71
CA ASP A 116 6.50 -26.35 -6.61
C ASP A 116 6.26 -25.37 -7.78
N PRO A 117 6.66 -25.67 -9.02
CA PRO A 117 6.50 -24.76 -10.17
C PRO A 117 5.03 -24.44 -10.50
N ALA A 118 4.07 -25.21 -9.98
CA ALA A 118 2.63 -24.96 -10.14
C ALA A 118 2.06 -23.95 -9.11
N LYS A 119 2.72 -23.75 -7.96
CA LYS A 119 2.33 -22.74 -6.95
C LYS A 119 2.96 -21.38 -7.23
N ASN A 120 4.07 -21.35 -7.95
CA ASN A 120 4.76 -20.11 -8.35
C ASN A 120 3.91 -19.20 -9.26
N ASN A 121 2.85 -19.74 -9.89
CA ASN A 121 1.87 -18.94 -10.63
C ASN A 121 0.73 -18.37 -9.78
N ILE A 122 0.58 -18.80 -8.51
CA ILE A 122 -0.45 -18.30 -7.59
C ILE A 122 0.12 -17.14 -6.76
N GLU A 123 1.39 -17.21 -6.40
CA GLU A 123 2.12 -16.09 -5.79
C GLU A 123 2.61 -15.18 -6.91
N MET A 124 1.83 -14.15 -7.26
CA MET A 124 2.26 -13.09 -8.18
C MET A 124 3.47 -12.35 -7.58
N MET A 125 4.67 -12.88 -7.85
CA MET A 125 5.94 -12.34 -7.34
C MET A 125 6.21 -10.95 -7.92
N LEU A 126 6.83 -10.10 -7.11
CA LEU A 126 7.30 -8.79 -7.54
C LEU A 126 8.66 -8.92 -8.22
N ASP A 127 8.92 -8.06 -9.21
CA ASP A 127 10.24 -7.98 -9.86
C ASP A 127 11.32 -7.54 -8.87
N ASP A 128 10.95 -6.63 -7.97
CA ASP A 128 11.81 -6.09 -6.91
C ASP A 128 11.31 -6.46 -5.52
N LEU A 129 12.25 -6.73 -4.61
CA LEU A 129 11.97 -6.88 -3.20
C LEU A 129 11.84 -5.50 -2.53
N TRP A 130 10.82 -5.35 -1.68
CA TRP A 130 10.57 -4.12 -0.95
C TRP A 130 10.61 -4.34 0.57
N CYS A 131 11.13 -3.36 1.29
CA CYS A 131 11.28 -3.34 2.75
C CYS A 131 10.44 -2.21 3.35
N LEU A 132 9.51 -2.58 4.24
CA LEU A 132 8.70 -1.64 5.00
C LEU A 132 9.38 -1.34 6.35
N PHE A 133 9.69 -0.08 6.60
CA PHE A 133 10.20 0.42 7.86
C PHE A 133 9.19 1.33 8.56
N TYR A 134 9.24 1.33 9.89
CA TYR A 134 8.40 2.17 10.75
C TYR A 134 9.24 2.99 11.71
N LEU A 135 8.86 4.26 11.87
CA LEU A 135 9.47 5.18 12.82
C LEU A 135 8.37 5.92 13.59
N PRO A 136 8.16 5.64 14.89
CA PRO A 136 7.23 6.41 15.71
C PRO A 136 7.73 7.86 15.84
N THR A 137 6.81 8.82 15.98
CA THR A 137 7.16 10.23 16.14
C THR A 137 6.37 10.84 17.29
N THR A 138 7.04 11.59 18.16
CA THR A 138 6.43 12.33 19.26
C THR A 138 5.83 13.66 18.78
N LEU A 139 4.86 14.18 19.53
CA LEU A 139 4.12 15.39 19.14
C LEU A 139 5.02 16.63 19.16
N GLY A 140 5.08 17.35 18.03
CA GLY A 140 5.77 18.64 17.93
C GLY A 140 7.30 18.59 17.80
N GLU A 141 7.92 17.42 17.83
CA GLU A 141 9.36 17.29 17.66
C GLU A 141 9.72 17.02 16.19
N ASN A 142 10.65 17.83 15.66
CA ASN A 142 11.39 17.42 14.48
C ASN A 142 12.25 16.22 14.91
N ILE A 143 12.13 15.09 14.21
CA ILE A 143 12.96 13.92 14.47
C ILE A 143 14.42 14.38 14.38
N LYS A 144 15.13 14.29 15.50
CA LYS A 144 16.54 14.58 15.51
C LYS A 144 17.28 13.47 14.81
N GLU A 145 18.44 13.81 14.26
CA GLU A 145 19.30 12.83 13.59
C GLU A 145 19.75 11.71 14.52
N GLU A 146 20.00 12.03 15.80
CA GLU A 146 20.36 11.06 16.85
C GLU A 146 19.25 10.03 17.14
N ASP A 147 17.98 10.43 16.98
CA ASP A 147 16.81 9.59 17.24
C ASP A 147 16.28 8.90 15.96
N TYR A 148 16.96 9.11 14.83
CA TYR A 148 16.55 8.58 13.52
C TYR A 148 16.93 7.11 13.36
N ASN A 149 16.07 6.21 13.86
CA ASN A 149 16.26 4.77 13.74
C ASN A 149 15.01 4.05 13.21
N PRO A 150 14.71 4.16 11.90
CA PRO A 150 13.59 3.43 11.30
C PRO A 150 13.81 1.93 11.44
N THR A 151 12.83 1.22 12.00
CA THR A 151 12.91 -0.23 12.25
C THR A 151 12.29 -0.97 11.08
N LEU A 152 13.02 -1.95 10.51
CA LEU A 152 12.48 -2.84 9.50
C LEU A 152 11.36 -3.69 10.12
N VAL A 153 10.16 -3.60 9.55
CA VAL A 153 8.97 -4.33 10.03
C VAL A 153 8.70 -5.54 9.16
N PHE A 154 8.68 -5.36 7.84
CA PHE A 154 8.34 -6.42 6.88
C PHE A 154 9.17 -6.32 5.60
N ARG A 155 9.38 -7.48 4.97
CA ARG A 155 9.86 -7.62 3.60
C ARG A 155 8.72 -8.12 2.72
N VAL A 156 8.61 -7.56 1.53
CA VAL A 156 7.54 -7.80 0.57
C VAL A 156 8.16 -8.29 -0.72
N ASP A 157 7.76 -9.49 -1.10
CA ASP A 157 8.28 -10.26 -2.23
C ASP A 157 7.20 -10.62 -3.26
N SER A 158 5.93 -10.61 -2.84
CA SER A 158 4.78 -10.89 -3.68
C SER A 158 3.66 -9.89 -3.45
N ILE A 159 2.76 -9.78 -4.43
CA ILE A 159 1.53 -8.97 -4.33
C ILE A 159 0.64 -9.46 -3.19
N LEU A 160 0.61 -10.77 -2.93
CA LEU A 160 -0.17 -11.34 -1.83
C LEU A 160 0.40 -10.91 -0.48
N THR A 161 1.73 -10.99 -0.30
CA THR A 161 2.42 -10.50 0.90
C THR A 161 2.18 -9.00 1.08
N PHE A 162 2.24 -8.23 -0.01
CA PHE A 162 1.98 -6.78 0.01
C PHE A 162 0.60 -6.46 0.60
N TRP A 163 -0.47 -7.01 0.03
CA TRP A 163 -1.83 -6.73 0.50
C TRP A 163 -2.09 -7.27 1.91
N ARG A 164 -1.47 -8.39 2.29
CA ARG A 164 -1.52 -8.88 3.67
C ARG A 164 -0.92 -7.86 4.63
N VAL A 165 0.22 -7.28 4.31
CA VAL A 165 0.88 -6.27 5.17
C VAL A 165 0.06 -4.99 5.22
N VAL A 166 -0.31 -4.43 4.06
CA VAL A 166 -1.05 -3.16 3.97
C VAL A 166 -2.40 -3.23 4.69
N ASN A 167 -3.15 -4.33 4.54
CA ASN A 167 -4.45 -4.49 5.18
C ASN A 167 -4.37 -4.66 6.72
N ASN A 168 -3.20 -4.99 7.26
CA ASN A 168 -2.98 -5.08 8.71
C ASN A 168 -2.40 -3.78 9.31
N ILE A 169 -2.18 -2.75 8.49
CA ILE A 169 -1.77 -1.43 8.93
C ILE A 169 -3.00 -0.52 8.90
N ALA A 170 -3.19 0.28 9.94
CA ALA A 170 -4.28 1.26 9.96
C ALA A 170 -4.14 2.26 8.80
N ALA A 171 -5.28 2.80 8.34
CA ALA A 171 -5.27 3.79 7.28
C ALA A 171 -4.42 5.01 7.69
N PRO A 172 -3.71 5.66 6.75
CA PRO A 172 -2.91 6.85 7.03
C PRO A 172 -3.58 7.92 7.90
N SER A 173 -4.89 8.15 7.70
CA SER A 173 -5.71 9.10 8.45
C SER A 173 -5.95 8.70 9.92
N GLU A 174 -5.84 7.42 10.25
CA GLU A 174 -6.06 6.83 11.58
C GLU A 174 -4.74 6.50 12.30
N LEU A 175 -3.62 6.56 11.60
CA LEU A 175 -2.30 6.28 12.17
C LEU A 175 -1.93 7.34 13.22
N GLN A 176 -1.29 6.86 14.28
CA GLN A 176 -0.59 7.73 15.22
C GLN A 176 0.56 8.46 14.52
N LEU A 177 1.02 9.56 15.13
CA LEU A 177 2.16 10.33 14.64
C LEU A 177 3.38 9.42 14.42
N SER A 178 3.70 9.22 13.16
CA SER A 178 4.71 8.24 12.75
C SER A 178 5.16 8.52 11.32
N THR A 179 6.16 7.76 10.88
CA THR A 179 6.61 7.76 9.51
C THR A 179 6.75 6.32 9.02
N LEU A 180 6.12 6.01 7.89
CA LEU A 180 6.23 4.73 7.20
C LEU A 180 7.15 4.91 5.98
N TYR A 181 8.05 3.97 5.76
CA TYR A 181 8.98 3.96 4.64
C TYR A 181 8.85 2.64 3.90
N LEU A 182 8.66 2.66 2.58
CA LEU A 182 8.76 1.47 1.74
C LEU A 182 9.89 1.69 0.75
N PHE A 183 10.99 0.95 0.89
CA PHE A 183 12.19 1.08 0.07
C PHE A 183 12.53 -0.22 -0.63
N ARG A 184 13.23 -0.15 -1.75
CA ARG A 184 13.81 -1.33 -2.38
C ARG A 184 14.77 -2.02 -1.40
N ASP A 185 14.83 -3.34 -1.47
CA ASP A 185 15.76 -4.11 -0.63
C ASP A 185 17.21 -3.68 -0.87
N GLY A 186 17.99 -3.62 0.21
CA GLY A 186 19.36 -3.11 0.18
C GLY A 186 19.51 -1.59 0.18
N ILE A 187 18.42 -0.81 0.14
CA ILE A 187 18.46 0.65 0.32
C ILE A 187 17.90 0.99 1.70
N ASP A 188 18.74 1.54 2.57
CA ASP A 188 18.26 2.05 3.84
C ASP A 188 17.53 3.39 3.63
N PRO A 189 16.45 3.69 4.37
CA PRO A 189 15.75 4.97 4.32
C PRO A 189 16.56 6.09 5.01
N LYS A 190 17.84 6.21 4.68
CA LYS A 190 18.81 7.16 5.19
C LYS A 190 19.41 7.91 4.02
N TRP A 191 19.67 9.20 4.23
CA TRP A 191 20.27 10.07 3.22
C TRP A 191 21.76 9.79 3.00
N GLU A 192 22.41 9.10 3.95
CA GLU A 192 23.80 8.64 3.85
C GLU A 192 23.96 7.43 2.92
N ASP A 193 22.85 6.72 2.64
CA ASP A 193 22.87 5.55 1.77
C ASP A 193 23.36 5.96 0.36
N PRO A 194 24.27 5.19 -0.27
CA PRO A 194 24.81 5.50 -1.58
C PRO A 194 23.74 5.73 -2.66
N ALA A 195 22.60 5.05 -2.59
CA ALA A 195 21.51 5.23 -3.55
C ALA A 195 20.75 6.54 -3.35
N ASN A 196 20.73 7.08 -2.11
CA ASN A 196 19.98 8.27 -1.76
C ASN A 196 20.83 9.55 -1.79
N ARG A 197 22.10 9.48 -1.41
CA ARG A 197 22.94 10.67 -1.14
C ARG A 197 22.98 11.71 -2.28
N ASP A 198 23.01 11.23 -3.53
CA ASP A 198 23.17 12.05 -4.73
C ASP A 198 21.82 12.44 -5.37
N GLY A 199 20.71 11.94 -4.79
CA GLY A 199 19.36 12.13 -5.29
C GLY A 199 18.57 13.25 -4.60
N GLY A 200 17.27 13.04 -4.52
CA GLY A 200 16.37 13.94 -3.83
C GLY A 200 15.00 13.36 -3.57
N ILE A 201 14.17 14.19 -2.95
CA ILE A 201 12.81 13.87 -2.57
C ILE A 201 11.85 14.75 -3.36
N VAL A 202 10.86 14.12 -4.00
CA VAL A 202 9.65 14.81 -4.43
C VAL A 202 8.60 14.63 -3.34
N LYS A 203 8.04 15.72 -2.83
CA LYS A 203 7.01 15.66 -1.78
C LYS A 203 5.76 16.43 -2.15
N VAL A 204 4.63 15.93 -1.67
CA VAL A 204 3.33 16.58 -1.75
C VAL A 204 2.64 16.55 -0.39
N LYS A 205 1.85 17.58 -0.12
CA LYS A 205 1.03 17.66 1.09
C LYS A 205 -0.38 17.17 0.78
N ALA A 206 -0.89 16.26 1.61
CA ALA A 206 -2.26 15.77 1.54
C ALA A 206 -3.06 16.17 2.80
N THR A 207 -4.38 16.23 2.64
CA THR A 207 -5.33 16.38 3.75
C THR A 207 -5.76 15.00 4.26
N ALA A 208 -6.41 14.95 5.44
CA ALA A 208 -6.93 13.69 5.99
C ALA A 208 -7.93 12.99 5.04
N ALA A 209 -8.71 13.76 4.28
CA ALA A 209 -9.68 13.22 3.34
C ALA A 209 -9.05 12.63 2.06
N GLN A 210 -7.78 12.93 1.80
CA GLN A 210 -7.08 12.57 0.55
C GLN A 210 -5.96 11.56 0.77
N VAL A 211 -5.38 11.52 1.99
CA VAL A 211 -4.14 10.81 2.25
C VAL A 211 -4.26 9.31 2.06
N ASP A 212 -5.39 8.71 2.44
CA ASP A 212 -5.57 7.25 2.39
C ASP A 212 -5.48 6.75 0.95
N GLU A 213 -6.30 7.32 0.05
CA GLU A 213 -6.30 6.99 -1.37
C GLU A 213 -4.97 7.36 -2.04
N ALA A 214 -4.43 8.56 -1.75
CA ALA A 214 -3.19 9.01 -2.37
C ALA A 214 -1.96 8.18 -1.97
N TRP A 215 -1.96 7.64 -0.75
CA TRP A 215 -0.93 6.71 -0.27
C TRP A 215 -1.07 5.34 -0.90
N GLU A 216 -2.28 4.78 -0.93
CA GLU A 216 -2.53 3.47 -1.54
C GLU A 216 -2.17 3.45 -3.03
N LEU A 217 -2.56 4.47 -3.79
CA LEU A 217 -2.19 4.59 -5.19
C LEU A 217 -0.67 4.72 -5.38
N LEU A 218 0.01 5.45 -4.51
CA LEU A 218 1.47 5.57 -4.56
C LEU A 218 2.14 4.22 -4.30
N LEU A 219 1.68 3.47 -3.31
CA LEU A 219 2.17 2.13 -3.04
C LEU A 219 1.95 1.22 -4.25
N CYS A 220 0.73 1.15 -4.78
CA CYS A 220 0.38 0.35 -5.95
C CYS A 220 1.19 0.71 -7.19
N ARG A 221 1.37 2.00 -7.49
CA ARG A 221 2.22 2.48 -8.60
C ARG A 221 3.66 2.01 -8.44
N THR A 222 4.16 2.01 -7.20
CA THR A 222 5.54 1.66 -6.86
C THR A 222 5.80 0.17 -6.91
N ILE A 223 4.98 -0.64 -6.23
CA ILE A 223 5.15 -2.10 -6.19
C ILE A 223 4.76 -2.77 -7.51
N GLY A 224 3.79 -2.21 -8.25
CA GLY A 224 3.40 -2.71 -9.57
C GLY A 224 4.28 -2.23 -10.71
N ASP A 225 5.43 -1.61 -10.39
CA ASP A 225 6.39 -1.01 -11.34
C ASP A 225 5.73 -0.24 -12.49
N SER A 226 4.65 0.48 -12.16
CA SER A 226 3.78 1.13 -13.15
C SER A 226 4.29 2.52 -13.53
N TRP A 227 5.55 2.83 -13.25
CA TRP A 227 6.21 4.07 -13.66
C TRP A 227 6.58 4.04 -15.15
N SER A 228 6.75 5.23 -15.72
CA SER A 228 7.34 5.38 -17.05
C SER A 228 8.72 4.68 -17.10
N PRO A 229 9.11 4.03 -18.21
CA PRO A 229 10.36 3.25 -18.27
C PRO A 229 11.62 3.99 -17.82
N SER A 230 11.70 5.30 -18.09
CA SER A 230 12.83 6.15 -17.68
C SER A 230 12.87 6.51 -16.18
N VAL A 231 11.79 6.21 -15.44
CA VAL A 231 11.58 6.56 -14.04
C VAL A 231 11.70 5.34 -13.12
N ARG A 232 11.37 4.13 -13.61
CA ARG A 232 11.35 2.88 -12.83
C ARG A 232 12.60 2.67 -11.97
N GLU A 233 13.77 2.72 -12.60
CA GLU A 233 15.08 2.54 -11.94
C GLU A 233 15.50 3.73 -11.06
N THR A 234 14.78 4.84 -11.13
CA THR A 234 15.11 6.06 -10.37
C THR A 234 14.45 6.10 -9.01
N VAL A 235 13.40 5.31 -8.81
CA VAL A 235 12.61 5.30 -7.57
C VAL A 235 13.28 4.37 -6.56
N ASN A 236 13.79 4.95 -5.47
CA ASN A 236 14.42 4.20 -4.39
C ASN A 236 13.39 3.76 -3.34
N GLY A 237 12.40 4.62 -3.07
CA GLY A 237 11.40 4.36 -2.04
C GLY A 237 10.34 5.45 -1.91
N VAL A 238 9.28 5.13 -1.18
CA VAL A 238 8.16 6.01 -0.86
C VAL A 238 8.00 6.14 0.64
N VAL A 239 7.55 7.30 1.10
CA VAL A 239 7.44 7.63 2.52
C VAL A 239 6.15 8.35 2.80
N LEU A 240 5.48 7.95 3.87
CA LEU A 240 4.33 8.63 4.44
C LEU A 240 4.72 9.19 5.81
N LYS A 241 4.66 10.51 5.96
CA LYS A 241 4.83 11.20 7.25
C LYS A 241 3.47 11.67 7.76
N VAL A 242 3.04 11.07 8.87
CA VAL A 242 1.84 11.49 9.60
C VAL A 242 2.25 12.51 10.65
N ARG A 243 1.76 13.74 10.53
CA ARG A 243 1.98 14.84 11.48
C ARG A 243 0.65 15.45 11.87
N GLU A 244 0.60 16.11 13.03
CA GLU A 244 -0.64 16.62 13.64
C GLU A 244 -1.51 17.49 12.71
N ARG A 245 -0.89 18.26 11.81
CA ARG A 245 -1.60 19.21 10.92
C ARG A 245 -1.41 18.93 9.43
N ALA A 246 -0.73 17.85 9.08
CA ALA A 246 -0.35 17.58 7.70
C ALA A 246 0.05 16.13 7.49
N TYR A 247 -0.33 15.59 6.34
CA TYR A 247 0.21 14.36 5.81
C TYR A 247 1.18 14.72 4.68
N TRP A 248 2.38 14.16 4.72
CA TRP A 248 3.33 14.31 3.62
C TRP A 248 3.55 12.96 2.97
N LEU A 249 3.34 12.93 1.66
CA LEU A 249 3.72 11.83 0.79
C LEU A 249 5.03 12.24 0.13
N GLU A 250 6.05 11.42 0.24
CA GLU A 250 7.36 11.67 -0.30
C GLU A 250 7.79 10.48 -1.17
N LEU A 251 8.44 10.79 -2.28
CA LEU A 251 9.07 9.83 -3.18
C LEU A 251 10.56 10.15 -3.22
N TRP A 252 11.39 9.17 -2.89
CA TRP A 252 12.84 9.27 -2.91
C TRP A 252 13.34 8.76 -4.26
N VAL A 253 14.08 9.62 -4.96
CA VAL A 253 14.56 9.36 -6.32
C VAL A 253 16.02 9.72 -6.48
N THR A 254 16.73 8.97 -7.33
CA THR A 254 18.12 9.28 -7.69
C THR A 254 18.23 10.53 -8.57
N LYS A 255 17.22 10.82 -9.39
CA LYS A 255 17.20 11.98 -10.28
C LYS A 255 15.80 12.53 -10.47
N ASN A 256 15.68 13.85 -10.51
CA ASN A 256 14.45 14.50 -10.94
C ASN A 256 14.38 14.52 -12.47
N SER A 257 13.24 14.15 -13.04
CA SER A 257 13.01 14.16 -14.48
C SER A 257 11.62 14.71 -14.82
N SER A 258 11.44 15.20 -16.05
CA SER A 258 10.12 15.66 -16.50
C SER A 258 9.12 14.51 -16.62
N ALA A 259 9.58 13.29 -16.94
CA ALA A 259 8.75 12.10 -16.95
C ALA A 259 8.22 11.77 -15.54
N LEU A 260 9.08 11.86 -14.53
CA LEU A 260 8.67 11.67 -13.14
C LEU A 260 7.57 12.64 -12.71
N GLN A 261 7.71 13.93 -13.07
CA GLN A 261 6.69 14.93 -12.73
C GLN A 261 5.35 14.65 -13.44
N LYS A 262 5.38 14.12 -14.67
CA LYS A 262 4.17 13.72 -15.39
C LYS A 262 3.51 12.51 -14.74
N ASP A 263 4.27 11.47 -14.39
CA ASP A 263 3.76 10.29 -13.71
C ASP A 263 3.11 10.67 -12.36
N LEU A 264 3.76 11.55 -11.59
CA LEU A 264 3.21 12.03 -10.32
C LEU A 264 1.95 12.89 -10.49
N ALA A 265 1.90 13.70 -11.55
CA ALA A 265 0.69 14.46 -11.88
C ALA A 265 -0.46 13.53 -12.29
N GLU A 266 -0.21 12.53 -13.14
CA GLU A 266 -1.20 11.51 -13.50
C GLU A 266 -1.76 10.80 -12.25
N LEU A 267 -0.88 10.44 -11.31
CA LEU A 267 -1.23 9.73 -10.09
C LEU A 267 -2.04 10.56 -9.09
N TRP A 268 -1.58 11.78 -8.78
CA TRP A 268 -2.12 12.55 -7.65
C TRP A 268 -3.02 13.71 -8.05
N HIS A 269 -2.98 14.20 -9.29
CA HIS A 269 -3.85 15.29 -9.71
C HIS A 269 -5.36 14.96 -9.57
N PRO A 270 -5.84 13.73 -9.87
CA PRO A 270 -7.24 13.38 -9.67
C PRO A 270 -7.71 13.47 -8.20
N ILE A 271 -6.84 13.18 -7.25
CA ILE A 271 -7.16 13.13 -5.81
C ILE A 271 -6.93 14.48 -5.13
N LEU A 272 -5.78 15.10 -5.40
CA LEU A 272 -5.36 16.33 -4.75
C LEU A 272 -5.94 17.59 -5.43
N GLY A 273 -6.37 17.46 -6.69
CA GLY A 273 -7.00 18.53 -7.46
C GLY A 273 -6.15 19.80 -7.49
N ALA A 274 -6.80 20.94 -7.21
CA ALA A 274 -6.14 22.25 -7.17
C ALA A 274 -5.07 22.40 -6.08
N SER A 275 -5.02 21.49 -5.10
CA SER A 275 -3.99 21.48 -4.04
C SER A 275 -2.72 20.72 -4.44
N PHE A 276 -2.69 20.11 -5.63
CA PHE A 276 -1.52 19.41 -6.13
C PHE A 276 -0.37 20.40 -6.39
N ALA A 277 0.62 20.35 -5.51
CA ALA A 277 1.88 21.06 -5.68
C ALA A 277 3.02 20.16 -5.19
N THR A 278 3.81 19.63 -6.11
CA THR A 278 5.01 18.88 -5.79
C THR A 278 6.19 19.81 -5.56
N THR A 279 7.02 19.51 -4.58
CA THR A 279 8.30 20.19 -4.37
C THR A 279 9.42 19.17 -4.45
N TYR A 280 10.40 19.41 -5.31
CA TYR A 280 11.63 18.64 -5.33
C TYR A 280 12.69 19.30 -4.44
N LEU A 281 13.32 18.52 -3.57
CA LEU A 281 14.42 18.94 -2.71
C LEU A 281 15.53 17.89 -2.76
N THR A 282 16.76 18.30 -3.03
CA THR A 282 17.90 17.37 -2.95
C THR A 282 18.18 17.00 -1.50
N HIS A 283 18.80 15.84 -1.29
CA HIS A 283 19.17 15.42 0.07
C HIS A 283 20.13 16.41 0.74
N ALA A 284 21.08 16.98 -0.02
CA ALA A 284 21.97 18.04 0.47
C ALA A 284 21.20 19.27 0.99
N MET A 285 20.23 19.78 0.24
CA MET A 285 19.41 20.92 0.67
C MET A 285 18.59 20.62 1.92
N MET A 286 18.15 19.37 2.08
CA MET A 286 17.41 18.96 3.29
C MET A 286 18.31 18.88 4.51
N GLN A 287 19.55 18.40 4.37
CA GLN A 287 20.53 18.38 5.46
C GLN A 287 20.81 19.79 5.95
N GLU A 288 21.10 20.72 5.03
CA GLU A 288 21.32 22.14 5.36
C GLU A 288 20.12 22.73 6.11
N ARG A 289 18.89 22.45 5.65
CA ARG A 289 17.67 22.88 6.34
C ARG A 289 17.53 22.25 7.73
N SER A 290 17.88 20.98 7.88
CA SER A 290 17.83 20.29 9.17
C SER A 290 18.84 20.85 10.17
N HIS A 291 20.10 21.09 9.74
CA HIS A 291 21.14 21.71 10.55
C HIS A 291 20.77 23.15 10.92
N ALA A 292 20.24 23.94 9.98
CA ALA A 292 19.78 25.30 10.24
C ALA A 292 18.62 25.32 11.25
N ALA A 293 17.66 24.40 11.11
CA ALA A 293 16.55 24.27 12.05
C ALA A 293 17.03 23.86 13.46
N ALA A 294 17.98 22.92 13.55
CA ALA A 294 18.58 22.50 14.81
C ALA A 294 19.36 23.65 15.49
N ALA A 295 20.14 24.42 14.73
CA ALA A 295 20.86 25.58 15.24
C ALA A 295 19.90 26.66 15.80
N LEU A 296 18.81 26.96 15.08
CA LEU A 296 17.78 27.90 15.54
C LEU A 296 17.06 27.40 16.79
N ALA A 297 16.80 26.08 16.90
CA ALA A 297 16.20 25.49 18.08
C ALA A 297 17.14 25.59 19.30
N ALA A 298 18.43 25.30 19.12
CA ALA A 298 19.44 25.43 20.18
C ALA A 298 19.60 26.89 20.64
N GLU A 299 19.55 27.86 19.73
CA GLU A 299 19.60 29.28 20.08
C GLU A 299 18.38 29.71 20.88
N LYS A 300 17.16 29.28 20.50
CA LYS A 300 15.92 29.53 21.25
C LYS A 300 15.98 28.93 22.65
N GLN A 301 16.49 27.69 22.79
CA GLN A 301 16.67 27.05 24.10
C GLN A 301 17.67 27.83 24.98
N LYS A 302 18.77 28.31 24.42
CA LYS A 302 19.77 29.11 25.14
C LYS A 302 19.21 30.46 25.60
N LYS A 303 18.39 31.12 24.76
CA LYS A 303 17.67 32.35 25.14
C LYS A 303 16.65 32.10 26.26
N ASN A 304 15.93 30.98 26.21
CA ASN A 304 14.98 30.61 27.26
C ASN A 304 15.69 30.30 28.58
N ARG A 305 16.83 29.58 28.57
CA ARG A 305 17.64 29.31 29.78
C ARG A 305 18.29 30.55 30.38
N ARG A 306 18.49 31.63 29.61
CA ARG A 306 19.01 32.92 30.09
C ARG A 306 17.96 33.85 30.67
N ARG A 307 16.66 33.52 30.51
CA ARG A 307 15.53 34.31 31.02
C ARG A 307 15.00 33.83 32.38
N TYR A 308 15.49 32.70 32.87
CA TYR A 308 15.27 32.17 34.21
C TYR A 308 16.56 32.28 35.02
#